data_AF-A0A1B6IQP7-F1
#
_entry.id   AF-A0A1B6IQP7-F1
#
_cell.length_a   1.000
_cell.length_b   1.000
_cell.length_c   1.000
_cell.angle_alpha   90.00
_cell.angle_beta   90.00
_cell.angle_gamma   90.00
#
_symmetry.space_group_name_H-M   'P 1'
#
loop_
_entity.id
_entity.type
_entity.pdbx_description
1 polymer ?
#
loop_
_entity_poly.entity_id
_entity_poly.type
_entity_poly.pdbx_seq_one_letter_code
_entity_poly.pdbx_strand_id
1 'polypeptide(L)'
;LKSYDCFCVNLQPTRLESCLDNFISNLHPTDYNCRTVQPHLSDHLGLLLKTKFLAAGPSPPNVSEKTTYSYRVLNDVNINRFKCRLTNSNWSNVILGADDLDNAFNSFLQHLSHNFHDCCPLMTKTRS
;
A
#
# COMPACT_ATOMS: atom_id res chain seq x y z
N LEU A 1 11.48 -14.36 -15.54
CA LEU A 1 11.33 -14.82 -14.14
C LEU A 1 12.33 -15.93 -13.81
N LYS A 2 12.23 -17.12 -14.41
CA LYS A 2 13.19 -18.22 -14.18
C LYS A 2 14.66 -17.86 -14.45
N SER A 3 14.93 -17.04 -15.45
CA SER A 3 16.30 -16.56 -15.77
C SER A 3 16.94 -15.71 -14.67
N TYR A 4 16.15 -15.18 -13.73
CA TYR A 4 16.59 -14.34 -12.62
C TYR A 4 16.38 -15.03 -11.26
N ASP A 5 16.06 -16.33 -11.26
CA ASP A 5 15.69 -17.09 -10.07
C ASP A 5 14.55 -16.45 -9.25
N CYS A 6 13.67 -15.72 -9.94
CA CYS A 6 12.52 -15.06 -9.33
C CYS A 6 11.24 -15.88 -9.56
N PHE A 7 10.38 -15.90 -8.55
CA PHE A 7 9.10 -16.58 -8.58
C PHE A 7 7.98 -15.72 -7.96
N CYS A 8 6.74 -16.08 -8.28
CA CYS A 8 5.57 -15.45 -7.67
C CYS A 8 5.45 -15.90 -6.22
N VAL A 9 5.39 -14.94 -5.32
CA VAL A 9 5.32 -15.16 -3.87
C VAL A 9 3.88 -15.39 -3.41
N ASN A 10 2.91 -14.78 -4.11
CA ASN A 10 1.49 -15.03 -3.94
C ASN A 10 0.99 -15.98 -5.04
N LEU A 11 0.10 -16.89 -4.69
CA LEU A 11 -0.64 -17.72 -5.66
C LEU A 11 -2.14 -17.68 -5.40
N GLN A 12 -2.58 -16.90 -4.40
CA GLN A 12 -3.99 -16.77 -4.06
C GLN A 12 -4.68 -15.72 -4.95
N PRO A 13 -5.96 -15.90 -5.28
CA PRO A 13 -6.73 -14.88 -5.99
C PRO A 13 -6.70 -13.54 -5.28
N THR A 14 -6.57 -12.47 -6.06
CA THR A 14 -6.59 -11.08 -5.60
C THR A 14 -7.77 -10.31 -6.16
N ARG A 15 -8.47 -10.86 -7.17
CA ARG A 15 -9.75 -10.32 -7.66
C ARG A 15 -10.66 -11.48 -8.08
N LEU A 16 -11.74 -11.71 -7.34
CA LEU A 16 -12.62 -12.88 -7.53
C LEU A 16 -11.76 -14.17 -7.53
N GLU A 17 -11.79 -14.94 -8.61
CA GLU A 17 -11.01 -16.17 -8.80
C GLU A 17 -9.65 -15.93 -9.48
N SER A 18 -9.32 -14.68 -9.84
CA SER A 18 -8.12 -14.33 -10.58
C SER A 18 -6.98 -13.86 -9.67
N CYS A 19 -5.77 -14.36 -9.92
CA CYS A 19 -4.52 -13.93 -9.27
C CYS A 19 -3.81 -12.88 -10.15
N LEU A 20 -4.21 -11.61 -10.02
CA LEU A 20 -3.71 -10.52 -10.85
C LEU A 20 -2.52 -9.81 -10.18
N ASP A 21 -2.62 -9.57 -8.88
CA ASP A 21 -1.58 -8.93 -8.07
C ASP A 21 -0.61 -9.97 -7.48
N ASN A 22 0.70 -9.71 -7.58
CA ASN A 22 1.75 -10.59 -7.08
C ASN A 22 3.00 -9.83 -6.64
N PHE A 23 3.68 -10.33 -5.61
CA PHE A 23 5.09 -10.01 -5.39
C PHE A 23 5.96 -11.00 -6.17
N ILE A 24 7.01 -10.48 -6.78
CA ILE A 24 8.03 -11.27 -7.47
C ILE A 24 9.31 -11.18 -6.66
N SER A 25 9.87 -12.33 -6.27
CA SER A 25 11.06 -12.37 -5.42
C SER A 25 11.87 -13.63 -5.64
N ASN A 26 13.12 -13.59 -5.18
CA ASN A 26 14.03 -14.73 -5.04
C ASN A 26 14.25 -15.13 -3.56
N LEU A 27 13.44 -14.58 -2.63
CA LEU A 27 13.51 -14.92 -1.21
C LEU A 27 13.22 -16.40 -0.98
N HIS A 28 13.99 -17.08 -0.13
CA HIS A 28 13.68 -18.47 0.20
C HIS A 28 12.29 -18.58 0.88
N PRO A 29 11.48 -19.63 0.60
CA PRO A 29 10.12 -19.75 1.16
C PRO A 29 10.00 -19.70 2.68
N THR A 30 11.08 -19.97 3.42
CA THR A 30 11.13 -19.87 4.89
C THR A 30 11.30 -18.44 5.41
N ASP A 31 11.74 -17.54 4.54
CA ASP A 31 12.18 -16.18 4.88
C ASP A 31 11.05 -15.17 4.70
N TYR A 32 9.88 -15.61 4.26
CA TYR A 32 8.73 -14.75 4.12
C TYR A 32 7.42 -15.44 4.51
N ASN A 33 6.41 -14.60 4.74
CA ASN A 33 5.01 -14.98 4.79
C ASN A 33 4.23 -13.98 3.95
N CYS A 34 3.52 -14.47 2.94
CA CYS A 34 2.67 -13.65 2.09
C CYS A 34 1.22 -14.09 2.26
N ARG A 35 0.31 -13.13 2.36
CA ARG A 35 -1.13 -13.39 2.43
C ARG A 35 -1.92 -12.25 1.80
N THR A 36 -3.13 -12.57 1.37
CA THR A 36 -4.11 -11.55 0.97
C THR A 36 -4.71 -10.89 2.21
N VAL A 37 -5.12 -9.63 2.06
CA VAL A 37 -5.82 -8.83 3.08
C VAL A 37 -6.94 -8.05 2.40
N GLN A 38 -8.12 -7.95 3.03
CA GLN A 38 -9.22 -7.18 2.46
C GLN A 38 -9.38 -5.83 3.19
N PRO A 39 -8.87 -4.72 2.64
CA PRO A 39 -9.01 -3.41 3.27
C PRO A 39 -10.34 -2.70 2.95
N HIS A 40 -11.19 -3.26 2.09
CA HIS A 40 -12.45 -2.64 1.64
C HIS A 40 -12.29 -1.25 0.98
N LEU A 41 -11.14 -1.04 0.32
CA LEU A 41 -10.78 0.16 -0.43
C LEU A 41 -10.81 -0.04 -1.94
N SER A 42 -10.79 -1.29 -2.40
CA SER A 42 -10.70 -1.70 -3.79
C SER A 42 -11.54 -2.96 -4.00
N ASP A 43 -11.91 -3.25 -5.25
CA ASP A 43 -12.45 -4.55 -5.66
C ASP A 43 -11.35 -5.63 -5.76
N HIS A 44 -10.08 -5.23 -5.56
CA HIS A 44 -8.95 -6.12 -5.36
C HIS A 44 -8.64 -6.30 -3.86
N LEU A 45 -8.22 -7.51 -3.48
CA LEU A 45 -7.56 -7.81 -2.21
C LEU A 45 -6.15 -7.22 -2.21
N GLY A 46 -5.73 -6.63 -1.10
CA GLY A 46 -4.34 -6.23 -0.89
C GLY A 46 -3.43 -7.43 -0.64
N LEU A 47 -2.13 -7.28 -0.89
CA LEU A 47 -1.11 -8.26 -0.53
C LEU A 47 -0.26 -7.75 0.64
N LEU A 48 -0.08 -8.60 1.65
CA LEU A 48 0.79 -8.34 2.79
C LEU A 48 1.96 -9.33 2.78
N LEU A 49 3.16 -8.82 2.50
CA LEU A 49 4.41 -9.55 2.60
C LEU A 49 5.11 -9.21 3.92
N LYS A 50 5.41 -10.24 4.72
CA LYS A 50 6.27 -10.15 5.89
C LYS A 50 7.56 -10.91 5.59
N THR A 51 8.70 -10.25 5.69
CA THR A 51 10.01 -10.88 5.50
C THR A 51 10.73 -11.04 6.83
N LYS A 52 11.53 -12.09 6.96
CA LYS A 52 12.45 -12.33 8.07
C LYS A 52 13.83 -11.88 7.63
N PHE A 53 14.06 -10.57 7.53
CA PHE A 53 15.44 -10.10 7.45
C PHE A 53 16.07 -10.32 8.82
N LEU A 54 16.87 -11.38 8.96
CA LEU A 54 17.91 -11.41 9.98
C LEU A 54 18.76 -10.18 9.70
N ALA A 55 18.78 -9.23 10.64
CA ALA A 55 19.67 -8.07 10.56
C ALA A 55 21.06 -8.61 10.21
N ALA A 56 21.57 -8.26 9.02
CA ALA A 56 22.85 -8.73 8.56
C ALA A 56 23.94 -8.04 9.40
N GLY A 57 24.37 -8.68 10.48
CA GLY A 57 25.49 -8.26 11.30
C GLY A 57 25.35 -8.73 12.76
N PRO A 58 26.47 -8.97 13.47
CA PRO A 58 26.43 -9.14 14.92
C PRO A 58 25.85 -7.88 15.53
N SER A 59 24.61 -7.96 16.02
CA SER A 59 23.99 -6.90 16.80
C SER A 59 24.87 -6.65 18.03
N PRO A 60 25.34 -5.41 18.26
CA PRO A 60 25.97 -5.09 19.53
C PRO A 60 24.96 -5.38 20.66
N PRO A 61 25.41 -5.93 21.80
CA PRO A 61 24.52 -6.31 22.87
C PRO A 61 23.84 -5.05 23.44
N ASN A 62 22.51 -5.08 23.51
CA ASN A 62 21.69 -4.22 24.37
C ASN A 62 21.74 -2.70 24.12
N VAL A 63 21.47 -2.26 22.89
CA VAL A 63 20.82 -0.96 22.72
C VAL A 63 19.39 -1.23 22.27
N SER A 64 18.39 -0.84 23.08
CA SER A 64 17.01 -0.71 22.60
C SER A 64 17.04 0.34 21.49
N GLU A 65 17.26 -0.11 20.26
CA GLU A 65 17.23 0.76 19.10
C GLU A 65 15.77 1.15 18.88
N LYS A 66 15.48 2.39 19.25
CA LYS A 66 14.20 3.04 18.98
C LYS A 66 13.89 2.94 17.50
N THR A 67 13.02 2.01 17.13
CA THR A 67 12.60 1.85 15.74
C THR A 67 11.51 2.87 15.46
N THR A 68 11.81 3.81 14.56
CA THR A 68 10.84 4.79 14.07
C THR A 68 10.21 4.26 12.80
N TYR A 69 8.88 4.18 12.75
CA TYR A 69 8.16 3.78 11.55
C TYR A 69 7.01 4.73 11.27
N SER A 70 6.71 4.91 9.99
CA SER A 70 5.60 5.73 9.52
C SER A 70 4.47 4.82 9.03
N TYR A 71 3.23 5.18 9.36
CA TYR A 71 2.04 4.42 9.00
C TYR A 71 0.87 5.36 8.76
N ARG A 72 -0.11 4.95 7.96
CA ARG A 72 -1.38 5.66 7.84
C ARG A 72 -2.45 4.97 8.67
N VAL A 73 -3.31 5.76 9.30
CA VAL A 73 -4.45 5.24 10.06
C VAL A 73 -5.59 4.92 9.08
N LEU A 74 -5.66 3.67 8.64
CA LEU A 74 -6.70 3.17 7.72
C LEU A 74 -7.80 2.44 8.51
N ASN A 75 -8.51 3.17 9.37
CA ASN A 75 -9.69 2.65 10.08
C ASN A 75 -10.98 3.05 9.37
N ASP A 76 -12.10 2.42 9.71
CA ASP A 76 -13.40 2.64 9.06
C ASP A 76 -13.82 4.11 9.08
N VAL A 77 -13.53 4.84 10.16
CA VAL A 77 -13.86 6.27 10.28
C VAL A 77 -13.11 7.09 9.23
N ASN A 78 -11.80 6.93 9.12
CA ASN A 78 -10.96 7.66 8.18
C ASN A 78 -11.27 7.29 6.72
N ILE A 79 -11.49 6.00 6.47
CA ILE A 79 -11.85 5.50 5.15
C ILE A 79 -13.23 5.99 4.73
N ASN A 80 -14.23 5.96 5.61
CA ASN A 80 -15.57 6.48 5.31
C ASN A 80 -15.52 7.99 5.08
N ARG A 81 -14.73 8.73 5.86
CA ARG A 81 -14.51 10.16 5.62
C ARG A 81 -13.90 10.42 4.24
N PHE A 82 -12.90 9.63 3.85
CA PHE A 82 -12.30 9.70 2.51
C PHE A 82 -13.34 9.44 1.42
N LYS A 83 -14.11 8.35 1.53
CA LYS A 83 -15.20 8.01 0.61
C LYS A 83 -16.21 9.16 0.49
N CYS A 84 -16.69 9.70 1.61
CA CYS A 84 -17.61 10.83 1.61
C CYS A 84 -17.04 12.07 0.88
N ARG A 85 -15.76 12.39 1.08
CA ARG A 85 -15.12 13.52 0.37
C ARG A 85 -15.05 13.28 -1.14
N LEU A 86 -14.72 12.07 -1.56
CA LEU A 86 -14.68 11.72 -2.99
C LEU A 86 -16.07 11.73 -3.62
N THR A 87 -17.11 11.26 -2.91
CA THR A 87 -18.49 11.33 -3.39
C THR A 87 -18.97 12.77 -3.56
N ASN A 88 -18.52 13.68 -2.68
CA ASN A 88 -18.87 15.10 -2.73
C ASN A 88 -17.94 15.94 -3.61
N SER A 89 -16.95 15.32 -4.27
CA SER A 89 -16.02 16.04 -5.15
C SER A 89 -16.69 16.36 -6.49
N ASN A 90 -16.52 17.60 -6.95
CA ASN A 90 -16.95 18.00 -8.29
C ASN A 90 -15.91 17.54 -9.32
N TRP A 91 -16.05 16.29 -9.78
CA TRP A 91 -15.14 15.68 -10.75
C TRP A 91 -15.09 16.39 -12.10
N SER A 92 -16.21 17.01 -12.51
CA SER A 92 -16.25 17.84 -13.71
C SER A 92 -15.26 19.00 -13.57
N ASN A 93 -15.21 19.68 -12.43
CA ASN A 93 -14.24 20.75 -12.23
C ASN A 93 -12.80 20.25 -12.14
N VAL A 94 -12.57 19.06 -11.55
CA VAL A 94 -11.23 18.47 -11.41
C VAL A 94 -10.65 18.02 -12.76
N ILE A 95 -11.50 17.54 -13.68
CA ILE A 95 -11.09 16.92 -14.94
C ILE A 95 -11.20 17.90 -16.13
N LEU A 96 -12.27 18.69 -16.21
CA LEU A 96 -12.55 19.53 -17.38
C LEU A 96 -11.67 20.80 -17.46
N GLY A 97 -10.93 21.12 -16.41
CA GLY A 97 -9.99 22.24 -16.41
C GLY A 97 -8.64 21.93 -17.07
N ALA A 98 -8.43 20.69 -17.55
CA ALA A 98 -7.17 20.27 -18.14
C ALA A 98 -7.19 20.37 -19.67
N ASP A 99 -6.10 20.85 -20.24
CA ASP A 99 -5.93 21.04 -21.69
C ASP A 99 -5.72 19.72 -22.44
N ASP A 100 -5.28 18.68 -21.73
CA ASP A 100 -5.00 17.35 -22.28
C ASP A 100 -5.23 16.23 -21.24
N LEU A 101 -5.14 14.98 -21.73
CA LEU A 101 -5.39 13.78 -20.94
C LEU A 101 -4.40 13.61 -19.78
N ASP A 102 -3.13 13.93 -19.98
CA ASP A 102 -2.10 13.75 -18.95
C ASP A 102 -2.31 14.74 -17.82
N ASN A 103 -2.62 15.99 -18.16
CA ASN A 103 -2.99 17.02 -17.18
C ASN A 103 -4.29 16.69 -16.45
N ALA A 104 -5.28 16.11 -17.13
CA ALA A 104 -6.53 15.66 -16.50
C ALA A 104 -6.27 14.52 -15.50
N PHE A 105 -5.43 13.55 -15.89
CA PHE A 105 -5.03 12.44 -15.04
C PHE A 105 -4.21 12.91 -13.83
N ASN A 106 -3.26 13.83 -14.03
CA ASN A 106 -2.48 14.42 -12.95
C ASN A 106 -3.37 15.19 -11.98
N SER A 107 -4.34 15.98 -12.47
CA SER A 107 -5.31 16.70 -11.65
C SER A 107 -6.16 15.75 -10.82
N PHE A 108 -6.63 14.67 -11.43
CA PHE A 108 -7.31 13.58 -10.72
C PHE A 108 -6.44 12.98 -9.60
N LEU A 109 -5.20 12.59 -9.91
CA LEU A 109 -4.30 11.98 -8.94
C LEU A 109 -3.95 12.91 -7.79
N GLN A 110 -3.73 14.19 -8.08
CA GLN A 110 -3.48 15.22 -7.07
C GLN A 110 -4.70 15.40 -6.16
N HIS A 111 -5.90 15.50 -6.72
CA HIS A 111 -7.13 15.64 -5.94
C HIS A 111 -7.39 14.41 -5.07
N LEU A 112 -7.22 13.21 -5.62
CA LEU A 112 -7.34 11.94 -4.90
C LEU A 112 -6.33 11.87 -3.76
N SER A 113 -5.06 12.16 -4.06
CA SER A 113 -3.95 12.12 -3.09
C SER A 113 -4.17 13.13 -1.98
N HIS A 114 -4.56 14.36 -2.29
CA HIS A 114 -4.85 15.39 -1.30
C HIS A 114 -5.93 14.94 -0.32
N ASN A 115 -7.07 14.44 -0.83
CA ASN A 115 -8.14 13.92 0.02
C ASN A 115 -7.69 12.71 0.84
N PHE A 116 -6.85 11.84 0.30
CA PHE A 116 -6.31 10.70 1.03
C PHE A 116 -5.35 11.13 2.15
N HIS A 117 -4.48 12.10 1.90
CA HIS A 117 -3.55 12.63 2.91
C HIS A 117 -4.30 13.27 4.07
N ASP A 118 -5.36 14.02 3.78
CA ASP A 118 -6.19 14.67 4.78
C ASP A 118 -6.99 13.67 5.63
N CYS A 119 -7.60 12.67 4.99
CA CYS A 119 -8.45 11.71 5.69
C CYS A 119 -7.65 10.58 6.35
N CYS A 120 -6.51 10.21 5.78
CA CYS A 120 -5.64 9.12 6.24
C CYS A 120 -4.21 9.64 6.45
N PRO A 121 -3.99 10.52 7.45
CA PRO A 121 -2.70 11.17 7.66
C PRO A 121 -1.58 10.15 7.92
N LEU A 122 -0.38 10.50 7.44
CA LEU A 122 0.84 9.76 7.76
C LEU A 122 1.24 10.11 9.20
N MET A 123 1.27 9.10 10.04
CA MET A 123 1.65 9.17 11.44
C MET A 123 3.00 8.50 11.63
N THR A 124 3.80 8.99 12.56
CA THR A 124 5.09 8.40 12.92
C THR A 124 5.02 7.87 14.35
N LYS A 125 5.46 6.64 14.58
CA LYS A 125 5.54 6.03 15.91
C LYS A 125 6.93 5.51 16.16
N THR A 126 7.44 5.80 17.35
CA THR A 126 8.72 5.29 17.86
C THR A 126 8.42 4.18 18.85
N ARG A 127 8.97 2.99 18.64
CA ARG A 127 8.87 1.88 19.58
C ARG A 127 10.17 1.81 20.39
N SER A 128 10.06 2.02 21.69
CA SER A 128 11.12 1.84 22.70
C SER A 128 11.15 0.42 23.24
#